data_AF-A0A6B3G0P8-F1
#
_entry.id   AF-A0A6B3G0P8-F1
#
_cell.length_a   1.000
_cell.length_b   1.000
_cell.length_c   1.000
_cell.angle_alpha   90.00
_cell.angle_beta   90.00
_cell.angle_gamma   90.00
#
_symmetry.space_group_name_H-M   'P 1'
#
loop_
_entity.id
_entity.type
_entity.pdbx_description
1 polymer ?
#
loop_
_entity_poly.entity_id
_entity_poly.type
_entity_poly.pdbx_seq_one_letter_code
_entity_poly.pdbx_strand_id
1 'polypeptide(L)' 'AAFRAGADGGARLLGLPEADLEPGSPADFLLVRGECLPQIVVDLPRREMVVRGGRIVARDGELVGH' A
#
# COMPACT_ATOMS: atom_id res chain seq x y z
N ALA A 1 2.18 -15.65 -1.42
CA ALA A 1 3.53 -15.43 -0.85
C ALA A 1 4.11 -14.08 -1.27
N ALA A 2 4.32 -13.81 -2.57
CA ALA A 2 4.95 -12.58 -3.05
C ALA A 2 4.29 -11.28 -2.54
N PHE A 3 2.96 -11.16 -2.61
CA PHE A 3 2.24 -9.99 -2.09
C PHE A 3 2.53 -9.71 -0.61
N ARG A 4 2.40 -10.72 0.27
CA ARG A 4 2.64 -10.58 1.71
C ARG A 4 4.08 -10.16 2.01
N ALA A 5 5.06 -10.67 1.25
CA ALA A 5 6.46 -10.24 1.41
C ALA A 5 6.65 -8.72 1.21
N GLY A 6 5.89 -8.10 0.30
CA GLY A 6 5.92 -6.65 0.04
C GLY A 6 4.91 -5.82 0.84
N ALA A 7 4.02 -6.45 1.62
CA ALA A 7 3.01 -5.78 2.43
C ALA A 7 3.37 -5.81 3.93
N ASP A 8 3.10 -6.93 4.60
CA ASP A 8 3.28 -7.11 6.05
C ASP A 8 4.59 -7.83 6.44
N GLY A 9 5.18 -8.58 5.51
CA GLY A 9 6.39 -9.38 5.78
C GLY A 9 7.56 -8.55 6.32
N GLY A 10 7.75 -7.34 5.80
CA GLY A 10 8.77 -6.41 6.29
C GLY A 10 8.47 -5.88 7.69
N ALA A 11 7.20 -5.55 7.99
CA ALA A 11 6.81 -5.10 9.32
C ALA A 11 7.06 -6.19 10.36
N ARG A 12 6.68 -7.44 10.05
CA ARG A 12 6.94 -8.60 10.91
C ARG A 12 8.42 -8.83 11.17
N LEU A 13 9.26 -8.70 10.14
CA LEU A 13 10.72 -8.82 10.27
C LEU A 13 11.31 -7.75 11.20
N LEU A 14 10.77 -6.54 11.16
CA LEU A 14 11.26 -5.39 11.94
C LEU A 14 10.59 -5.25 13.31
N GLY A 15 9.65 -6.13 13.67
CA GLY A 15 8.86 -6.00 14.90
C GLY A 15 7.93 -4.79 14.92
N LEU A 16 7.54 -4.29 13.74
CA LEU A 16 6.57 -3.21 13.58
C LEU A 16 5.15 -3.76 13.51
N PRO A 17 4.12 -2.95 13.83
CA PRO A 17 2.73 -3.33 13.62
C PRO A 17 2.47 -3.73 12.16
N GLU A 18 1.69 -4.78 11.94
CA GLU A 18 1.23 -5.13 10.59
C GLU A 18 0.32 -4.01 10.07
N ALA A 19 0.48 -3.66 8.80
CA ALA A 19 -0.44 -2.73 8.16
C ALA A 19 -1.76 -3.45 7.88
N ASP A 20 -2.84 -2.94 8.44
CA ASP A 20 -4.20 -3.37 8.16
C ASP A 20 -5.09 -2.17 7.79
N LEU A 21 -6.36 -2.44 7.49
CA LEU A 21 -7.34 -1.42 7.11
C LEU A 21 -8.51 -1.36 8.10
N GLU A 22 -8.30 -1.83 9.34
CA GLU A 22 -9.32 -1.83 10.37
C GLU A 22 -9.54 -0.42 10.95
N PRO A 23 -10.75 -0.11 11.46
CA PRO A 23 -10.98 1.15 12.15
C PRO A 23 -10.02 1.36 13.32
N GLY A 24 -9.37 2.53 13.33
CA GLY A 24 -8.37 2.89 14.35
C GLY A 24 -6.92 2.69 13.91
N SER A 25 -6.69 1.93 12.85
CA SER A 25 -5.36 1.80 12.24
C SER A 25 -4.95 3.09 11.51
N PRO A 26 -3.63 3.35 11.37
CA PRO A 26 -3.15 4.47 10.57
C PRO A 26 -3.73 4.40 9.15
N ALA A 27 -4.21 5.54 8.64
CA ALA A 27 -4.71 5.64 7.27
C ALA A 27 -3.55 5.69 6.25
N ASP A 28 -2.85 4.57 6.16
CA ASP A 28 -1.68 4.33 5.31
C ASP A 28 -2.01 3.23 4.29
N PHE A 29 -2.36 3.62 3.07
CA PHE A 29 -2.73 2.68 2.02
C PHE A 29 -2.47 3.26 0.63
N LEU A 30 -2.53 2.40 -0.39
CA LEU A 30 -2.46 2.80 -1.78
C LEU A 30 -3.64 2.26 -2.56
N LEU A 31 -4.04 3.00 -3.59
CA LEU A 31 -5.02 2.57 -4.56
C LEU A 31 -4.30 2.14 -5.83
N VAL A 32 -4.69 0.98 -6.34
CA VAL A 32 -4.16 0.40 -7.55
C VAL A 32 -5.29 -0.27 -8.32
N ARG A 33 -5.28 -0.14 -9.64
CA ARG A 33 -6.35 -0.66 -10.49
C ARG A 33 -6.02 -2.05 -11.01
N GLY A 34 -6.92 -3.00 -10.75
CA GLY A 34 -6.89 -4.34 -11.31
C GLY A 34 -7.96 -5.22 -10.68
N GLU A 35 -7.98 -6.48 -11.09
CA GLU A 35 -9.08 -7.40 -10.80
C GLU A 35 -8.77 -8.33 -9.63
N CYS A 36 -7.49 -8.68 -9.44
CA CYS A 36 -7.07 -9.55 -8.35
C CYS A 36 -5.60 -9.34 -7.96
N LEU A 37 -5.23 -9.76 -6.75
CA LEU A 37 -3.87 -9.61 -6.24
C LEU A 37 -2.79 -10.28 -7.11
N PRO A 38 -2.95 -11.52 -7.62
CA PRO A 38 -1.94 -12.12 -8.49
C PRO A 38 -1.67 -11.30 -9.75
N GLN A 39 -2.72 -10.77 -10.39
CA GLN A 39 -2.60 -9.93 -11.58
C GLN A 39 -1.85 -8.63 -11.27
N ILE A 40 -2.22 -7.93 -10.19
CA ILE A 40 -1.53 -6.70 -9.75
C ILE A 40 -0.04 -6.92 -9.46
N VAL A 41 0.31 -8.04 -8.81
CA VAL A 41 1.71 -8.36 -8.48
C VAL A 41 2.54 -8.57 -9.74
N VAL A 42 1.97 -9.13 -10.80
CA VAL A 42 2.67 -9.41 -12.06
C VAL A 42 2.73 -8.15 -12.95
N ASP A 43 1.60 -7.47 -13.13
CA ASP A 43 1.49 -6.36 -14.08
C ASP A 43 2.13 -5.07 -13.56
N LEU A 44 2.35 -4.96 -12.24
CA LEU A 44 2.93 -3.80 -11.57
C LEU A 44 2.33 -2.46 -12.04
N PRO A 45 0.99 -2.31 -12.08
CA PRO A 45 0.36 -1.10 -12.56
C PRO A 45 0.72 0.11 -11.70
N ARG A 46 0.66 1.29 -12.30
CA ARG A 46 0.89 2.57 -11.61
C ARG A 46 -0.11 2.72 -10.47
N ARG A 47 0.38 3.20 -9.33
CA ARG A 47 -0.45 3.53 -8.16
C ARG A 47 -1.26 4.78 -8.49
N GLU A 48 -2.59 4.67 -8.42
CA GLU A 48 -3.50 5.79 -8.69
C GLU A 48 -3.38 6.83 -7.57
N MET A 49 -3.25 6.37 -6.33
CA MET A 49 -3.17 7.23 -5.16
C MET A 49 -2.38 6.56 -4.04
N VAL A 50 -1.65 7.36 -3.27
CA VAL A 50 -1.02 6.91 -2.01
C VAL A 50 -1.46 7.84 -0.89
N VAL A 51 -1.96 7.25 0.20
CA VAL A 51 -2.39 7.94 1.41
C VAL A 51 -1.46 7.55 2.55
N ARG A 52 -1.02 8.54 3.33
CA ARG A 52 -0.24 8.35 4.55
C ARG A 52 -0.73 9.28 5.65
N GLY A 53 -1.03 8.75 6.82
CA GLY A 53 -1.60 9.48 7.95
C GLY A 53 -2.91 10.19 7.59
N GLY A 54 -3.69 9.63 6.66
CA GLY A 54 -4.93 10.24 6.16
C GLY A 54 -4.71 11.39 5.17
N ARG A 55 -3.48 11.63 4.70
CA ARG A 55 -3.13 12.65 3.71
C ARG A 55 -2.75 12.00 2.39
N ILE A 56 -3.24 12.52 1.28
CA ILE A 56 -2.81 12.09 -0.06
C ILE A 56 -1.41 12.65 -0.31
N VAL A 57 -0.43 11.76 -0.45
CA VAL A 57 0.98 12.12 -0.66
C VAL A 57 1.45 11.90 -2.09
N ALA A 58 0.81 10.99 -2.84
CA ALA A 58 1.08 10.77 -4.26
C ALA A 58 -0.20 10.54 -5.05
N ARG A 59 -0.20 10.96 -6.32
CA ARG A 59 -1.25 10.68 -7.32
C ARG A 59 -0.59 10.31 -8.64
N ASP A 60 -1.16 9.33 -9.32
CA ASP A 60 -0.65 8.87 -10.62
C ASP A 60 0.86 8.57 -10.59
N GLY A 61 1.33 7.97 -9.51
CA GLY A 61 2.75 7.64 -9.29
C GLY A 61 3.69 8.82 -9.02
N GLU A 62 3.19 10.05 -8.92
CA GLU A 62 3.98 11.25 -8.64
C GLU A 62 3.68 11.80 -7.24
N LEU A 63 4.70 12.32 -6.56
CA LEU A 63 4.56 12.96 -5.24
C LEU A 63 3.81 14.29 -5.38
N VAL A 64 2.77 14.50 -4.55
CA VAL A 64 1.92 15.70 -4.59
C VAL A 64 1.89 16.49 -3.27
N GLY A 65 2.54 16.01 -2.21
CA GLY A 65 2.66 16.74 -0.95
C GLY A 65 3.29 15.94 0.20
N HIS A 66 3.78 16.67 1.21
CA HIS A 66 4.14 16.19 2.55
C HIS A 66 3.40 17.03 3.60
#